data_AF-A0A966J6Q8-F1
#
_entry.id   AF-A0A966J6Q8-F1
#
_cell.length_a   1.000
_cell.length_b   1.000
_cell.length_c   1.000
_cell.angle_alpha   90.00
_cell.angle_beta   90.00
_cell.angle_gamma   90.00
#
_symmetry.space_group_name_H-M   'P 1'
#
loop_
_entity.id
_entity.type
_entity.pdbx_description
1 polymer ?
#
loop_
_entity_poly.entity_id
_entity_poly.type
_entity_poly.pdbx_seq_one_letter_code
_entity_poly.pdbx_strand_id
1 'polypeptide(L)' 'MPDIRLIYFSTASAVTSYGALVEIMDFAQPRNGERGITGILCYGSGRFLQA' A
#
# COMPACT_ATOMS: atom_id res chain seq x y z
N MET A 1 -0.31 -18.76 14.96
CA MET A 1 -0.97 -17.46 14.72
C MET A 1 -1.93 -17.65 13.56
N PRO A 2 -3.16 -17.12 13.62
CA PRO A 2 -4.06 -17.19 12.47
C PRO A 2 -3.57 -16.27 11.35
N ASP A 3 -3.80 -16.66 10.10
CA ASP A 3 -3.61 -15.77 8.96
C ASP A 3 -4.71 -14.70 8.97
N ILE A 4 -4.31 -13.43 8.99
CA ILE A 4 -5.21 -12.28 9.06
C ILE A 4 -5.17 -11.54 7.72
N ARG A 5 -6.35 -11.22 7.17
CA ARG A 5 -6.50 -10.36 5.99
C ARG A 5 -7.17 -9.04 6.37
N LEU A 6 -6.51 -7.94 6.05
CA LEU A 6 -7.04 -6.58 6.21
C LEU A 6 -7.25 -5.97 4.83
N ILE A 7 -8.48 -5.54 4.54
CA ILE A 7 -8.79 -4.78 3.33
C ILE A 7 -9.20 -3.38 3.76
N TYR A 8 -8.57 -2.36 3.19
CA TYR A 8 -8.87 -0.97 3.51
C TYR A 8 -8.75 -0.07 2.28
N PHE A 9 -9.43 1.07 2.34
CA PHE A 9 -9.36 2.12 1.33
C PHE A 9 -9.06 3.46 1.98
N SER A 10 -8.44 4.37 1.22
CA SER A 10 -8.20 5.75 1.67
C SER A 10 -8.25 6.73 0.50
N THR A 11 -8.41 8.01 0.83
CA THR A 11 -8.25 9.11 -0.13
C THR A 11 -6.78 9.50 -0.21
N ALA A 12 -6.27 9.63 -1.43
CA ALA A 12 -4.92 10.13 -1.65
C ALA A 12 -4.84 11.62 -1.31
N SER A 13 -3.66 12.06 -0.90
CA SER A 13 -3.40 13.49 -0.72
C SER A 13 -3.45 14.20 -2.07
N ALA A 14 -3.83 15.48 -2.10
CA ALA A 14 -3.87 16.29 -3.33
C ALA A 14 -2.49 16.38 -4.02
N VAL A 15 -1.41 16.12 -3.29
CA VAL A 15 -0.02 16.14 -3.78
C VAL A 15 0.53 14.76 -4.14
N THR A 16 -0.31 13.72 -4.22
CA THR A 16 0.14 12.37 -4.59
C THR A 16 0.66 12.37 -6.03
N SER A 17 1.99 12.42 -6.15
CA SER A 17 2.74 12.33 -7.40
C SER A 17 3.15 10.89 -7.67
N TYR A 18 3.61 10.60 -8.89
CA TYR A 18 4.21 9.31 -9.20
C TYR A 18 5.42 8.99 -8.31
N GLY A 19 6.26 9.99 -8.00
CA GLY A 19 7.40 9.82 -7.09
C GLY A 19 6.96 9.35 -5.70
N ALA A 20 5.87 9.92 -5.16
CA ALA A 20 5.31 9.48 -3.89
C ALA A 20 4.80 8.03 -3.94
N LEU A 21 4.26 7.57 -5.08
CA LEU A 21 3.86 6.17 -5.24
C LEU A 21 5.07 5.23 -5.24
N VAL A 22 6.15 5.60 -5.91
CA VAL A 22 7.41 4.84 -5.89
C VAL A 22 7.98 4.77 -4.49
N GLU A 23 8.02 5.89 -3.76
CA GLU A 23 8.49 5.95 -2.37
C GLU A 23 7.67 5.04 -1.43
N ILE A 24 6.35 4.97 -1.61
CA ILE A 24 5.50 4.04 -0.86
C ILE A 24 5.94 2.59 -1.11
N MET A 25 6.17 2.22 -2.37
CA MET A 25 6.55 0.85 -2.73
C MET A 25 7.95 0.50 -2.23
N ASP A 26 8.92 1.41 -2.41
CA ASP A 26 10.31 1.24 -1.93
C ASP A 26 10.38 1.10 -0.41
N PHE A 27 9.50 1.79 0.32
CA PHE A 27 9.40 1.67 1.77
C PHE A 27 8.71 0.37 2.20
N ALA A 28 7.59 0.01 1.56
CA ALA A 28 6.72 -1.07 1.99
C ALA A 28 7.26 -2.46 1.62
N GLN A 29 7.82 -2.63 0.43
CA GLN A 29 8.24 -3.94 -0.09
C GLN A 29 9.22 -4.69 0.85
N PRO A 30 10.36 -4.11 1.27
CA PRO A 30 11.29 -4.82 2.15
C PRO A 30 10.68 -5.14 3.52
N ARG A 31 9.97 -4.18 4.12
CA ARG A 31 9.36 -4.33 5.46
C ARG A 31 8.24 -5.36 5.49
N ASN A 32 7.46 -5.43 4.41
CA ASN A 32 6.42 -6.44 4.27
C ASN A 32 7.05 -7.83 4.16
N GLY A 33 8.13 -7.97 3.38
CA GLY A 33 8.92 -9.21 3.31
C GLY A 33 9.45 -9.66 4.66
N GLU A 34 10.06 -8.75 5.43
CA GLU A 34 10.57 -9.01 6.79
C GLU A 34 9.47 -9.43 7.79
N ARG A 35 8.23 -8.98 7.58
CA ARG A 35 7.08 -9.24 8.46
C ARG A 35 6.16 -10.35 7.98
N GLY A 36 6.47 -11.00 6.85
CA GLY A 36 5.60 -12.00 6.23
C GLY A 36 4.25 -11.44 5.75
N ILE A 37 4.19 -10.13 5.47
CA ILE A 37 3.00 -9.46 4.94
C ILE A 37 3.01 -9.61 3.41
N THR A 38 1.91 -10.08 2.86
CA THR A 38 1.67 -10.13 1.40
C THR A 38 0.47 -9.26 1.07
N GLY A 39 0.35 -8.81 -0.18
CA GLY A 39 -0.78 -7.96 -0.56
C GLY A 39 -0.64 -7.28 -1.91
N ILE A 40 -1.65 -6.47 -2.22
CA ILE A 40 -1.70 -5.61 -3.41
C ILE A 40 -2.12 -4.20 -2.99
N LEU A 41 -1.44 -3.19 -3.52
CA LEU A 41 -1.83 -1.79 -3.41
C LEU A 41 -2.29 -1.29 -4.79
N CYS A 42 -3.53 -0.83 -4.86
CA CYS A 42 -4.12 -0.22 -6.04
C CYS A 42 -4.23 1.30 -5.84
N TYR A 43 -3.88 2.06 -6.87
CA TYR A 43 -4.08 3.51 -6.92
C TYR A 43 -4.85 3.91 -8.17
N GLY A 44 -5.89 4.71 -8.00
CA GLY A 44 -6.70 5.22 -9.12
C GLY A 44 -7.71 6.27 -8.65
N SER A 45 -7.98 7.26 -9.51
CA SER A 45 -8.97 8.33 -9.24
C SER A 45 -8.77 9.03 -7.87
N GLY A 46 -7.53 9.25 -7.45
CA GLY A 46 -7.19 9.88 -6.17
C GLY A 46 -7.53 9.02 -4.94
N ARG A 47 -7.61 7.69 -5.10
CA ARG A 47 -7.93 6.75 -4.01
C ARG A 47 -6.92 5.60 -3.99
N PHE A 48 -6.69 5.08 -2.78
CA PHE A 48 -5.97 3.85 -2.54
C PHE A 48 -6.93 2.75 -2.11
N LEU A 49 -6.65 1.53 -2.54
CA LEU A 49 -7.26 0.29 -2.06
C LEU A 49 -6.13 -0.71 -1.82
N GLN A 50 -6.07 -1.29 -0.63
CA GLN A 50 -5.07 -2.30 -0.29
C GLN A 50 -5.71 -3.52 0.38
N ALA A 51 -5.18 -4.69 0.04
CA ALA A 51 -5.50 -5.98 0.63
C ALA A 51 -4.22 -6.77 0.90
#